data_AF-A0A397ST93-F1
#
_entry.id   AF-A0A397ST93-F1
#
_cell.length_a   1.000
_cell.length_b   1.000
_cell.length_c   1.000
_cell.angle_alpha   90.00
_cell.angle_beta   90.00
_cell.angle_gamma   90.00
#
_symmetry.space_group_name_H-M   'P 1'
#
loop_
_entity.id
_entity.type
_entity.pdbx_description
1 polymer ?
#
loop_
_entity_poly.entity_id
_entity_poly.type
_entity_poly.pdbx_seq_one_letter_code
_entity_poly.pdbx_strand_id
1 'polypeptide(L)'
;MIIAFVVDVCDDETQDGLSLLDIVKDGIRNFLGYMNGTRDQYRTKYLLVSSDKKGYCIKWEYKKDENKLYKFFEQLELLQPDPSFYGSGLDSVFEYLNLRRICRWHDFFCRGNYIEHNETSCIFWFTDGKNLNWLNNGLMYLDSEKSTFGTNIYLEKYRWEQRLYSFYLSKSNSFDFPRQLDWINMKMLGQLYKVQTLEQIAHAFDNIIGGVKKNPYPLSKLNHTRPLKNTCGVHLNLVEQVDGSPERINHFVHIYVDPYKINGTYPIPEDYWIEPDAMKGFSPVVVYEHKRPSIPTIIFWKTDQLSEDTYDLPPHFSRDIYKLSDCDLSRELLKQKMGIKWPVYVEHSGRQSQGLGQPFGYLTAIKKDEYTMEACLVLLPYNYIE
;
A
#
# COMPACT_ATOMS: atom_id res chain seq x y z
N MET A 1 -3.83 12.19 -5.04
CA MET A 1 -2.68 11.25 -5.02
C MET A 1 -1.42 11.99 -4.59
N ILE A 2 -0.56 11.36 -3.81
CA ILE A 2 0.78 11.85 -3.48
C ILE A 2 1.80 10.91 -4.15
N ILE A 3 2.83 11.48 -4.79
CA ILE A 3 3.97 10.72 -5.31
C ILE A 3 5.25 11.24 -4.65
N ALA A 4 5.93 10.39 -3.89
CA ALA A 4 7.21 10.70 -3.27
C ALA A 4 8.36 10.07 -4.07
N PHE A 5 9.34 10.89 -4.46
CA PHE A 5 10.59 10.44 -5.08
C PHE A 5 11.67 10.40 -4.00
N VAL A 6 12.09 9.20 -3.61
CA VAL A 6 13.14 8.96 -2.62
C VAL A 6 14.41 8.55 -3.34
N VAL A 7 15.40 9.44 -3.35
CA VAL A 7 16.68 9.26 -4.06
C VAL A 7 17.75 8.85 -3.04
N ASP A 8 18.14 7.57 -3.08
CA ASP A 8 19.08 6.93 -2.18
C ASP A 8 20.19 6.23 -2.98
N VAL A 9 21.00 7.03 -3.69
CA VAL A 9 22.04 6.54 -4.59
C VAL A 9 23.40 7.04 -4.15
N CYS A 10 24.39 6.13 -4.11
CA CYS A 10 25.77 6.49 -3.86
C CYS A 10 26.38 7.19 -5.09
N ASP A 11 27.57 7.77 -4.87
CA ASP A 11 28.40 8.28 -5.95
C ASP A 11 29.02 7.08 -6.69
N ASP A 12 28.35 6.68 -7.77
CA ASP A 12 28.69 5.51 -8.57
C ASP A 12 28.15 5.73 -9.99
N GLU A 13 28.65 4.91 -10.92
CA GLU A 13 28.34 5.01 -12.35
C GLU A 13 27.78 3.68 -12.87
N THR A 14 27.15 3.68 -14.05
CA THR A 14 26.72 2.45 -14.73
C THR A 14 27.86 1.81 -15.50
N GLN A 15 27.59 0.66 -16.15
CA GLN A 15 28.58 0.02 -17.03
C GLN A 15 29.02 0.94 -18.18
N ASP A 16 28.13 1.84 -18.62
CA ASP A 16 28.37 2.79 -19.71
C ASP A 16 28.98 4.13 -19.22
N GLY A 17 29.34 4.23 -17.93
CA GLY A 17 29.96 5.43 -17.33
C GLY A 17 28.99 6.58 -17.05
N LEU A 18 27.68 6.32 -17.03
CA LEU A 18 26.68 7.34 -16.63
C LEU A 18 26.53 7.34 -15.11
N SER A 19 26.49 8.52 -14.48
CA SER A 19 26.18 8.62 -13.05
C SER A 19 24.82 7.98 -12.74
N LEU A 20 24.75 7.18 -11.67
CA LEU A 20 23.48 6.61 -11.20
C LEU A 20 22.46 7.73 -10.89
N LEU A 21 22.94 8.82 -10.30
CA LEU A 21 22.10 9.96 -9.96
C LEU A 21 21.55 10.66 -11.21
N ASP A 22 22.35 10.79 -12.27
CA ASP A 22 21.89 11.42 -13.53
C ASP A 22 20.78 10.61 -14.20
N ILE A 23 20.87 9.28 -14.17
CA ILE A 23 19.80 8.39 -14.67
C ILE A 23 18.51 8.60 -13.89
N VAL A 24 18.61 8.68 -12.55
CA VAL A 24 17.46 8.95 -11.69
C VAL A 24 16.85 10.32 -11.98
N LYS A 25 17.68 11.37 -12.05
CA LYS A 25 17.23 12.74 -12.35
C LYS A 25 16.51 12.79 -13.70
N ASP A 26 17.08 12.19 -14.74
CA ASP A 26 16.47 12.15 -16.08
C ASP A 26 15.13 11.40 -16.09
N GLY A 27 15.09 10.21 -15.48
CA GLY A 27 13.85 9.44 -15.34
C GLY A 27 12.75 10.23 -14.62
N ILE A 28 13.08 10.90 -13.52
CA ILE A 28 12.13 11.76 -12.78
C ILE A 28 11.65 12.93 -13.65
N ARG A 29 12.55 13.61 -14.38
CA ARG A 29 12.17 14.72 -15.29
C ARG A 29 11.22 14.24 -16.37
N ASN A 30 11.51 13.12 -17.02
CA ASN A 30 10.67 12.55 -18.07
C ASN A 30 9.29 12.13 -17.53
N PHE A 31 9.26 11.47 -16.37
CA PHE A 31 8.01 11.11 -15.70
C PHE A 31 7.17 12.35 -15.37
N LEU A 32 7.76 13.38 -14.77
CA LEU A 32 7.06 14.61 -14.41
C LEU A 32 6.60 15.41 -15.62
N GLY A 33 7.43 15.47 -16.67
CA GLY A 33 7.09 16.09 -17.95
C GLY A 33 5.86 15.45 -18.58
N TYR A 34 5.80 14.10 -18.59
CA TYR A 34 4.62 13.38 -19.02
C TYR A 34 3.41 13.71 -18.14
N MET A 35 3.53 13.59 -16.82
CA MET A 35 2.42 13.79 -15.88
C MET A 35 1.84 15.20 -15.96
N ASN A 36 2.68 16.22 -16.18
CA ASN A 36 2.25 17.60 -16.37
C ASN A 36 1.37 17.80 -17.63
N GLY A 37 1.57 16.97 -18.65
CA GLY A 37 0.72 16.97 -19.85
C GLY A 37 -0.65 16.30 -19.65
N THR A 38 -0.89 15.64 -18.51
CA THR A 38 -2.12 14.89 -18.24
C THR A 38 -3.12 15.69 -17.41
N ARG A 39 -4.38 15.19 -17.33
CA ARG A 39 -5.41 15.75 -16.44
C ARG A 39 -5.07 15.55 -14.95
N ASP A 40 -4.25 14.55 -14.63
CA ASP A 40 -3.90 14.20 -13.24
C ASP A 40 -2.94 15.21 -12.59
N GLN A 41 -2.35 16.11 -13.37
CA GLN A 41 -1.44 17.17 -12.88
C GLN A 41 -2.05 18.00 -11.76
N TYR A 42 -3.37 18.25 -11.78
CA TYR A 42 -4.03 19.09 -10.78
C TYR A 42 -4.32 18.34 -9.47
N ARG A 43 -4.41 17.01 -9.53
CA ARG A 43 -4.78 16.14 -8.40
C ARG A 43 -3.58 15.43 -7.76
N THR A 44 -2.42 15.51 -8.40
CA THR A 44 -1.18 14.89 -7.95
C THR A 44 -0.31 15.91 -7.20
N LYS A 45 0.17 15.50 -6.03
CA LYS A 45 1.11 16.25 -5.19
C LYS A 45 2.44 15.50 -5.20
N TYR A 46 3.55 16.20 -5.36
CA TYR A 46 4.87 15.58 -5.39
C TYR A 46 5.66 15.89 -4.11
N LEU A 47 6.57 14.99 -3.76
CA LEU A 47 7.54 15.15 -2.68
C LEU A 47 8.90 14.69 -3.21
N LEU A 48 9.94 15.48 -3.02
CA LEU A 48 11.32 15.12 -3.34
C LEU A 48 12.09 14.89 -2.04
N VAL A 49 12.72 13.73 -1.93
CA VAL A 49 13.39 13.26 -0.71
C VAL A 49 14.73 12.63 -1.06
N SER A 50 15.74 12.89 -0.23
CA SER A 50 17.06 12.24 -0.29
C SER A 50 17.43 11.59 1.04
N SER A 51 18.50 10.79 1.04
CA SER A 51 19.05 10.10 2.21
C SER A 51 19.98 10.98 3.06
N ASP A 52 19.47 12.12 3.51
CA ASP A 52 20.20 13.04 4.39
C ASP A 52 20.01 12.73 5.89
N LYS A 53 20.71 13.47 6.75
CA LYS A 53 20.46 13.42 8.20
C LYS A 53 18.96 13.64 8.49
N LYS A 54 18.39 12.82 9.39
CA LYS A 54 16.99 12.92 9.84
C LYS A 54 16.62 14.38 10.13
N GLY A 55 15.49 14.82 9.56
CA GLY A 55 15.02 16.21 9.61
C GLY A 55 15.38 17.06 8.38
N TYR A 56 16.32 16.60 7.54
CA TYR A 56 16.75 17.32 6.32
C TYR A 56 16.50 16.53 5.03
N CYS A 57 15.83 15.37 5.11
CA CYS A 57 15.61 14.47 3.97
C CYS A 57 14.61 15.06 2.95
N ILE A 58 13.54 15.73 3.39
CA ILE A 58 12.56 16.34 2.50
C ILE A 58 13.16 17.61 1.90
N LYS A 59 13.45 17.59 0.60
CA LYS A 59 14.04 18.72 -0.14
C LYS A 59 12.99 19.64 -0.72
N TRP A 60 11.87 19.07 -1.13
CA TRP A 60 10.77 19.83 -1.67
C TRP A 60 9.44 19.12 -1.43
N GLU A 61 8.42 19.89 -1.09
CA GLU A 61 7.04 19.44 -0.92
C GLU A 61 6.12 20.34 -1.74
N TYR A 62 5.15 19.73 -2.43
CA TYR A 62 4.13 20.47 -3.15
C TYR A 62 3.31 21.40 -2.24
N LYS A 63 3.27 22.69 -2.60
CA LYS A 63 2.40 23.72 -2.01
C LYS A 63 1.44 24.26 -3.07
N LYS A 64 0.19 24.53 -2.67
CA LYS A 64 -0.92 24.87 -3.59
C LYS A 64 -0.65 26.09 -4.47
N ASP A 65 0.15 27.05 -3.96
CA ASP A 65 0.37 28.36 -4.58
C ASP A 65 1.73 28.49 -5.31
N GLU A 66 2.50 27.41 -5.44
CA GLU A 66 3.80 27.43 -6.12
C GLU A 66 3.72 26.92 -7.56
N ASN A 67 4.54 27.48 -8.45
CA ASN A 67 4.71 26.98 -9.80
C ASN A 67 5.28 25.55 -9.74
N LYS A 68 4.40 24.56 -9.94
CA LYS A 68 4.54 23.19 -9.38
C LYS A 68 5.88 22.51 -9.63
N LEU A 69 6.44 22.71 -10.82
CA LEU A 69 7.58 21.91 -11.29
C LEU A 69 8.90 22.69 -11.35
N TYR A 70 8.86 24.02 -11.48
CA TYR A 70 10.09 24.81 -11.61
C TYR A 70 10.99 24.65 -10.37
N LYS A 71 10.43 24.90 -9.18
CA LYS A 71 11.15 24.72 -7.90
C LYS A 71 11.51 23.25 -7.64
N PHE A 72 10.67 22.31 -8.09
CA PHE A 72 10.98 20.89 -7.98
C PHE A 72 12.26 20.57 -8.76
N PHE A 73 12.35 21.01 -10.02
CA PHE A 73 13.52 20.76 -10.85
C PHE A 73 14.77 21.45 -10.32
N GLU A 74 14.66 22.67 -9.80
CA GLU A 74 15.77 23.33 -9.11
C GLU A 74 16.31 22.47 -7.95
N GLN A 75 15.44 21.97 -7.08
CA GLN A 75 15.85 21.09 -5.97
C GLN A 75 16.36 19.73 -6.44
N LEU A 76 15.82 19.21 -7.55
CA LEU A 76 16.29 17.96 -8.16
C LEU A 76 17.73 18.11 -8.67
N GLU A 77 18.08 19.22 -9.33
CA GLU A 77 19.44 19.46 -9.82
C GLU A 77 20.46 19.60 -8.67
N LEU A 78 20.05 20.20 -7.55
CA LEU A 78 20.90 20.38 -6.37
C LEU A 78 21.23 19.08 -5.63
N LEU A 79 20.51 17.99 -5.88
CA LEU A 79 20.82 16.70 -5.26
C LEU A 79 22.25 16.27 -5.57
N GLN A 80 22.94 15.84 -4.52
CA GLN A 80 24.25 15.22 -4.57
C GLN A 80 24.11 13.73 -4.21
N PRO A 81 25.00 12.87 -4.70
CA PRO A 81 25.03 11.48 -4.27
C PRO A 81 25.54 11.41 -2.81
N ASP A 82 24.65 11.18 -1.85
CA ASP A 82 25.01 11.03 -0.44
C ASP A 82 24.31 9.81 0.18
N PRO A 83 25.05 8.73 0.46
CA PRO A 83 24.52 7.54 1.11
C PRO A 83 24.77 7.53 2.63
N SER A 84 25.14 8.66 3.24
CA SER A 84 25.57 8.69 4.65
C SER A 84 24.47 8.26 5.63
N PHE A 85 23.19 8.39 5.25
CA PHE A 85 22.05 8.09 6.12
C PHE A 85 21.04 7.15 5.43
N TYR A 86 21.44 5.91 5.16
CA TYR A 86 20.57 4.89 4.56
C TYR A 86 19.21 4.78 5.28
N GLY A 87 18.13 4.71 4.50
CA GLY A 87 16.77 4.55 5.00
C GLY A 87 16.12 5.80 5.60
N SER A 88 16.91 6.84 5.94
CA SER A 88 16.39 8.10 6.51
C SER A 88 15.37 8.80 5.61
N GLY A 89 15.56 8.72 4.28
CA GLY A 89 14.65 9.26 3.29
C GLY A 89 13.29 8.55 3.33
N LEU A 90 13.29 7.21 3.33
CA LEU A 90 12.06 6.41 3.47
C LEU A 90 11.37 6.69 4.81
N ASP A 91 12.12 6.72 5.90
CA ASP A 91 11.59 7.07 7.24
C ASP A 91 10.89 8.43 7.21
N SER A 92 11.51 9.45 6.61
CA SER A 92 10.94 10.79 6.52
C SER A 92 9.66 10.82 5.66
N VAL A 93 9.58 10.02 4.59
CA VAL A 93 8.34 9.87 3.81
C VAL A 93 7.25 9.22 4.64
N PHE A 94 7.55 8.15 5.36
CA PHE A 94 6.57 7.48 6.21
C PHE A 94 6.06 8.39 7.32
N GLU A 95 6.95 9.11 8.01
CA GLU A 95 6.58 10.11 9.02
C GLU A 95 5.67 11.20 8.42
N TYR A 96 6.02 11.73 7.25
CA TYR A 96 5.24 12.74 6.55
C TYR A 96 3.83 12.24 6.18
N LEU A 97 3.73 11.05 5.59
CA LEU A 97 2.44 10.46 5.19
C LEU A 97 1.57 10.11 6.41
N ASN A 98 2.17 9.57 7.48
CA ASN A 98 1.45 9.24 8.71
C ASN A 98 0.92 10.49 9.42
N LEU A 99 1.70 11.58 9.46
CA LEU A 99 1.22 12.85 10.00
C LEU A 99 -0.03 13.33 9.24
N ARG A 100 -0.02 13.22 7.91
CA ARG A 100 -1.18 13.60 7.09
C ARG A 100 -2.40 12.74 7.35
N ARG A 101 -2.23 11.43 7.56
CA ARG A 101 -3.34 10.53 7.92
C ARG A 101 -4.00 10.97 9.22
N ILE A 102 -3.20 11.27 10.25
CA ILE A 102 -3.69 11.72 11.54
C ILE A 102 -4.40 13.08 11.41
N CYS A 103 -3.78 14.06 10.75
CA CYS A 103 -4.36 15.40 10.56
C CYS A 103 -5.67 15.37 9.75
N ARG A 104 -5.85 14.36 8.88
CA ARG A 104 -7.09 14.15 8.12
C ARG A 104 -8.09 13.23 8.80
N TRP A 105 -7.80 12.74 9.99
CA TRP A 105 -8.66 11.79 10.69
C TRP A 105 -8.91 10.52 9.89
N HIS A 106 -7.89 10.02 9.17
CA HIS A 106 -8.04 8.78 8.41
C HIS A 106 -8.02 7.53 9.29
N ASP A 107 -7.47 7.64 10.50
CA ASP A 107 -7.35 6.55 11.45
C ASP A 107 -8.21 6.84 12.68
N PHE A 108 -9.36 6.17 12.78
CA PHE A 108 -10.25 6.23 13.94
C PHE A 108 -9.98 5.04 14.85
N PHE A 109 -9.02 5.20 15.78
CA PHE A 109 -8.71 4.17 16.77
C PHE A 109 -9.94 3.74 17.53
N CYS A 110 -10.04 2.42 17.76
CA CYS A 110 -11.13 1.82 18.52
C CYS A 110 -12.52 1.90 17.85
N ARG A 111 -12.61 2.29 16.57
CA ARG A 111 -13.86 2.39 15.80
C ARG A 111 -13.81 1.61 14.48
N GLY A 112 -12.91 0.64 14.37
CA GLY A 112 -12.64 -0.10 13.15
C GLY A 112 -11.81 0.70 12.14
N ASN A 113 -11.47 0.03 11.04
CA ASN A 113 -10.69 0.55 9.93
C ASN A 113 -11.59 0.80 8.72
N TYR A 114 -11.90 2.07 8.47
CA TYR A 114 -12.69 2.50 7.31
C TYR A 114 -11.81 2.56 6.06
N ILE A 115 -12.22 1.83 5.03
CA ILE A 115 -11.46 1.67 3.78
C ILE A 115 -11.44 2.97 2.96
N GLU A 116 -12.52 3.74 2.98
CA GLU A 116 -12.67 5.02 2.26
C GLU A 116 -11.72 6.10 2.76
N HIS A 117 -11.28 6.00 4.01
CA HIS A 117 -10.40 6.97 4.64
C HIS A 117 -8.94 6.74 4.24
N ASN A 118 -8.65 6.99 2.95
CA ASN A 118 -7.32 6.83 2.36
C ASN A 118 -6.90 8.06 1.53
N GLU A 119 -5.60 8.35 1.49
CA GLU A 119 -5.01 9.27 0.49
C GLU A 119 -3.99 8.46 -0.31
N THR A 120 -4.38 8.04 -1.52
CA THR A 120 -3.52 7.26 -2.42
C THR A 120 -2.11 7.86 -2.50
N SER A 121 -1.13 7.05 -2.11
CA SER A 121 0.27 7.47 -2.00
C SER A 121 1.17 6.45 -2.70
N CYS A 122 2.06 6.94 -3.56
CA CYS A 122 3.05 6.12 -4.25
C CYS A 122 4.44 6.63 -3.93
N ILE A 123 5.34 5.71 -3.59
CA ILE A 123 6.73 5.98 -3.24
C ILE A 123 7.58 5.37 -4.32
N PHE A 124 8.37 6.19 -5.01
CA PHE A 124 9.37 5.75 -5.97
C PHE A 124 10.72 5.83 -5.28
N TRP A 125 11.26 4.68 -4.94
CA TRP A 125 12.53 4.58 -4.24
C TRP A 125 13.64 4.14 -5.19
N PHE A 126 14.60 5.03 -5.42
CA PHE A 126 15.78 4.78 -6.23
C PHE A 126 16.91 4.39 -5.30
N THR A 127 17.45 3.18 -5.47
CA THR A 127 18.52 2.65 -4.62
C THR A 127 19.51 1.83 -5.42
N ASP A 128 20.79 1.95 -5.09
CA ASP A 128 21.85 1.09 -5.62
C ASP A 128 21.96 -0.25 -4.86
N GLY A 129 21.06 -0.50 -3.90
CA GLY A 129 20.96 -1.73 -3.13
C GLY A 129 22.06 -1.92 -2.08
N LYS A 130 22.88 -0.90 -1.82
CA LYS A 130 23.83 -0.93 -0.71
C LYS A 130 23.09 -0.75 0.62
N ASN A 131 23.56 -1.46 1.66
CA ASN A 131 23.06 -1.34 3.04
C ASN A 131 21.55 -1.57 3.27
N LEU A 132 20.95 -2.46 2.48
CA LEU A 132 19.55 -2.89 2.65
C LEU A 132 19.24 -3.58 3.98
N ASN A 133 20.25 -3.91 4.79
CA ASN A 133 20.06 -4.47 6.13
C ASN A 133 19.24 -3.54 7.04
N TRP A 134 19.24 -2.24 6.78
CA TRP A 134 18.38 -1.30 7.47
C TRP A 134 16.89 -1.69 7.38
N LEU A 135 16.43 -2.26 6.26
CA LEU A 135 15.03 -2.66 6.08
C LEU A 135 14.55 -3.73 7.07
N ASN A 136 15.46 -4.52 7.64
CA ASN A 136 15.10 -5.60 8.56
C ASN A 136 14.39 -5.07 9.83
N ASN A 137 14.84 -3.91 10.33
CA ASN A 137 14.28 -3.30 11.55
C ASN A 137 13.76 -1.88 11.33
N GLY A 138 14.23 -1.19 10.27
CA GLY A 138 13.95 0.22 10.01
C GLY A 138 12.49 0.49 9.67
N LEU A 139 11.72 -0.52 9.27
CA LEU A 139 10.28 -0.38 8.99
C LEU A 139 9.40 -0.51 10.23
N MET A 140 9.93 -0.99 11.37
CA MET A 140 9.17 -1.14 12.61
C MET A 140 9.35 0.10 13.48
N TYR A 141 8.32 0.47 14.24
CA TYR A 141 8.49 1.38 15.36
C TYR A 141 9.10 0.61 16.54
N LEU A 142 10.31 0.99 16.93
CA LEU A 142 10.98 0.40 18.10
C LEU A 142 10.47 1.08 19.38
N ASP A 143 10.26 0.31 20.46
CA ASP A 143 9.79 0.86 21.74
C ASP A 143 10.76 1.86 22.38
N SER A 144 12.03 1.84 21.96
CA SER A 144 13.04 2.84 22.33
C SER A 144 12.85 4.19 21.64
N GLU A 145 12.12 4.27 20.52
CA GLU A 145 11.85 5.49 19.75
C GLU A 145 10.62 6.26 20.27
N LYS A 146 10.59 6.50 21.60
CA LYS A 146 9.45 7.14 22.29
C LYS A 146 9.10 8.56 21.79
N SER A 147 9.96 9.18 20.98
CA SER A 147 9.77 10.53 20.44
C SER A 147 9.29 10.59 18.99
N THR A 148 9.20 9.45 18.28
CA THR A 148 8.75 9.45 16.88
C THR A 148 7.22 9.44 16.80
N PHE A 149 6.64 10.26 15.91
CA PHE A 149 5.20 10.26 15.66
C PHE A 149 4.73 8.87 15.20
N GLY A 150 3.71 8.33 15.86
CA GLY A 150 3.11 7.04 15.51
C GLY A 150 3.66 5.82 16.27
N THR A 151 4.78 5.91 16.99
CA THR A 151 5.40 4.78 17.73
C THR A 151 4.45 4.07 18.69
N ASN A 152 3.54 4.84 19.29
CA ASN A 152 2.60 4.34 20.29
C ASN A 152 1.30 3.80 19.69
N ILE A 153 1.13 3.89 18.37
CA ILE A 153 -0.15 3.70 17.68
C ILE A 153 -0.05 2.57 16.66
N TYR A 154 1.14 2.39 16.07
CA TYR A 154 1.35 1.49 14.96
C TYR A 154 2.55 0.58 15.17
N LEU A 155 2.50 -0.61 14.58
CA LEU A 155 3.61 -1.56 14.59
C LEU A 155 4.69 -1.19 13.57
N GLU A 156 4.31 -0.96 12.31
CA GLU A 156 5.22 -0.56 11.24
C GLU A 156 5.10 0.93 10.90
N LYS A 157 5.99 1.45 10.07
CA LYS A 157 6.01 2.86 9.65
C LYS A 157 5.19 3.13 8.38
N TYR A 158 5.03 2.14 7.51
CA TYR A 158 4.23 2.26 6.28
C TYR A 158 2.73 2.02 6.55
N ARG A 159 1.86 2.25 5.57
CA ARG A 159 0.39 2.07 5.71
C ARG A 159 -0.24 1.35 4.53
N TRP A 160 -1.41 0.75 4.76
CA TRP A 160 -2.21 0.01 3.79
C TRP A 160 -2.54 0.71 2.47
N GLU A 161 -2.56 2.04 2.35
CA GLU A 161 -2.79 2.70 1.05
C GLU A 161 -1.50 3.07 0.31
N GLN A 162 -0.35 2.89 0.95
CA GLN A 162 0.95 3.31 0.43
C GLN A 162 1.55 2.22 -0.47
N ARG A 163 1.82 2.57 -1.73
CA ARG A 163 2.51 1.69 -2.69
C ARG A 163 3.98 2.06 -2.83
N LEU A 164 4.85 1.06 -2.88
CA LEU A 164 6.29 1.26 -3.09
C LEU A 164 6.72 0.67 -4.43
N TYR A 165 7.26 1.51 -5.30
CA TYR A 165 7.96 1.10 -6.50
C TYR A 165 9.45 1.31 -6.30
N SER A 166 10.21 0.24 -6.34
CA SER A 166 11.66 0.30 -6.18
C SER A 166 12.38 0.23 -7.52
N PHE A 167 13.30 1.15 -7.74
CA PHE A 167 14.22 1.18 -8.87
C PHE A 167 15.61 0.81 -8.35
N TYR A 168 15.98 -0.45 -8.55
CA TYR A 168 17.26 -1.00 -8.15
C TYR A 168 18.31 -0.72 -9.24
N LEU A 169 19.18 0.25 -8.97
CA LEU A 169 20.28 0.66 -9.85
C LEU A 169 21.47 -0.28 -9.68
N SER A 170 21.38 -1.45 -10.30
CA SER A 170 22.37 -2.51 -10.16
C SER A 170 23.21 -2.65 -11.41
N LYS A 171 24.53 -2.67 -11.30
CA LYS A 171 25.46 -3.01 -12.41
C LYS A 171 25.32 -4.46 -12.91
N SER A 172 24.59 -5.32 -12.19
CA SER A 172 24.46 -6.73 -12.57
C SER A 172 23.31 -6.92 -13.57
N ASN A 173 23.58 -7.65 -14.65
CA ASN A 173 22.55 -8.09 -15.59
C ASN A 173 21.80 -9.36 -15.14
N SER A 174 22.03 -9.84 -13.91
CA SER A 174 21.28 -10.98 -13.38
C SER A 174 19.80 -10.64 -13.21
N PHE A 175 18.94 -11.65 -13.16
CA PHE A 175 17.53 -11.47 -12.78
C PHE A 175 17.32 -11.46 -11.26
N ASP A 176 18.40 -11.55 -10.48
CA ASP A 176 18.31 -11.65 -9.04
C ASP A 176 18.06 -10.29 -8.41
N PHE A 177 17.09 -10.28 -7.48
CA PHE A 177 16.76 -9.12 -6.67
C PHE A 177 17.18 -9.37 -5.22
N PRO A 178 17.68 -8.34 -4.50
CA PRO A 178 17.87 -8.43 -3.07
C PRO A 178 16.57 -8.82 -2.37
N ARG A 179 16.64 -9.82 -1.47
CA ARG A 179 15.45 -10.35 -0.77
C ARG A 179 14.69 -9.28 0.00
N GLN A 180 15.41 -8.31 0.57
CA GLN A 180 14.82 -7.21 1.32
C GLN A 180 13.97 -6.30 0.42
N LEU A 181 14.43 -6.01 -0.80
CA LEU A 181 13.66 -5.23 -1.78
C LEU A 181 12.43 -5.99 -2.27
N ASP A 182 12.57 -7.29 -2.54
CA ASP A 182 11.47 -8.16 -2.94
C ASP A 182 10.37 -8.18 -1.85
N TRP A 183 10.80 -8.39 -0.60
CA TRP A 183 9.91 -8.46 0.55
C TRP A 183 9.11 -7.15 0.78
N ILE A 184 9.76 -5.98 0.79
CA ILE A 184 9.04 -4.71 1.03
C ILE A 184 8.10 -4.36 -0.14
N ASN A 185 8.49 -4.62 -1.39
CA ASN A 185 7.63 -4.37 -2.55
C ASN A 185 6.40 -5.28 -2.55
N MET A 186 6.55 -6.54 -2.12
CA MET A 186 5.44 -7.46 -1.92
C MET A 186 4.46 -6.93 -0.86
N LYS A 187 4.97 -6.49 0.31
CA LYS A 187 4.15 -5.98 1.42
C LYS A 187 3.39 -4.69 1.07
N MET A 188 4.03 -3.79 0.34
CA MET A 188 3.43 -2.51 -0.08
C MET A 188 2.77 -2.58 -1.46
N LEU A 189 2.59 -3.78 -2.03
CA LEU A 189 1.90 -4.02 -3.29
C LEU A 189 2.30 -3.09 -4.46
N GLY A 190 3.58 -2.74 -4.54
CA GLY A 190 4.14 -2.10 -5.72
C GLY A 190 4.99 -3.06 -6.54
N GLN A 191 6.01 -2.54 -7.21
CA GLN A 191 6.79 -3.30 -8.18
C GLN A 191 8.27 -2.94 -8.09
N LEU A 192 9.10 -3.96 -8.26
CA LEU A 192 10.55 -3.84 -8.21
C LEU A 192 11.11 -3.93 -9.63
N TYR A 193 11.81 -2.87 -10.04
CA TYR A 193 12.48 -2.73 -11.32
C TYR A 193 13.98 -2.72 -11.11
N LYS A 194 14.72 -3.44 -11.94
CA LYS A 194 16.17 -3.27 -12.04
C LYS A 194 16.48 -2.37 -13.23
N VAL A 195 17.26 -1.31 -13.05
CA VAL A 195 17.53 -0.33 -14.13
C VAL A 195 19.01 0.06 -14.16
N GLN A 196 19.54 0.26 -15.37
CA GLN A 196 20.94 0.62 -15.64
C GLN A 196 21.08 1.68 -16.73
N THR A 197 20.04 1.99 -17.49
CA THR A 197 20.12 2.94 -18.60
C THR A 197 18.93 3.88 -18.59
N LEU A 198 19.06 5.00 -19.29
CA LEU A 198 17.97 5.97 -19.49
C LEU A 198 16.73 5.32 -20.15
N GLU A 199 16.95 4.42 -21.10
CA GLU A 199 15.87 3.69 -21.76
C GLU A 199 15.15 2.74 -20.79
N GLN A 200 15.89 2.06 -19.92
CA GLN A 200 15.34 1.12 -18.96
C GLN A 200 14.49 1.82 -17.89
N ILE A 201 14.98 2.93 -17.34
CA ILE A 201 14.20 3.70 -16.36
C ILE A 201 12.96 4.34 -17.01
N ALA A 202 13.07 4.82 -18.26
CA ALA A 202 11.93 5.32 -19.01
C ALA A 202 10.87 4.22 -19.25
N HIS A 203 11.29 3.01 -19.65
CA HIS A 203 10.37 1.88 -19.86
C HIS A 203 9.69 1.43 -18.55
N ALA A 204 10.42 1.43 -17.43
CA ALA A 204 9.85 1.17 -16.11
C ALA A 204 8.79 2.23 -15.75
N PHE A 205 9.04 3.51 -16.00
CA PHE A 205 8.02 4.55 -15.81
C PHE A 205 6.83 4.42 -16.75
N ASP A 206 7.03 4.05 -18.01
CA ASP A 206 5.93 3.78 -18.95
C ASP A 206 5.00 2.68 -18.44
N ASN A 207 5.57 1.63 -17.85
CA ASN A 207 4.83 0.55 -17.19
C ASN A 207 4.01 1.07 -15.98
N ILE A 208 4.58 1.97 -15.18
CA ILE A 208 3.93 2.59 -14.02
C ILE A 208 2.83 3.56 -14.45
N ILE A 209 3.00 4.31 -15.54
CA ILE A 209 1.98 5.23 -16.06
C ILE A 209 0.83 4.47 -16.74
N GLY A 210 1.10 3.24 -17.20
CA GLY A 210 0.19 2.45 -18.02
C GLY A 210 0.19 2.95 -19.47
N GLY A 211 1.38 3.18 -20.03
CA GLY A 211 1.63 3.65 -21.39
C GLY A 211 1.09 2.74 -22.49
N VAL A 212 1.26 3.19 -23.75
CA VAL A 212 0.61 2.59 -24.95
C VAL A 212 1.05 1.14 -25.20
N LYS A 213 2.31 0.81 -24.89
CA LYS A 213 2.84 -0.56 -24.99
C LYS A 213 2.54 -1.28 -23.68
N LYS A 214 1.57 -2.21 -23.68
CA LYS A 214 1.23 -3.07 -22.53
C LYS A 214 2.29 -4.14 -22.22
N ASN A 215 3.49 -4.00 -22.74
CA ASN A 215 4.55 -4.99 -22.54
C ASN A 215 5.21 -4.75 -21.18
N PRO A 216 5.25 -5.76 -20.30
CA PRO A 216 6.00 -5.68 -19.05
C PRO A 216 7.48 -5.41 -19.34
N TYR A 217 8.08 -4.53 -18.53
CA TYR A 217 9.50 -4.28 -18.55
C TYR A 217 10.25 -5.59 -18.21
N PRO A 218 11.22 -6.05 -19.03
CA PRO A 218 11.79 -7.38 -18.86
C PRO A 218 12.51 -7.62 -17.52
N LEU A 219 13.10 -6.59 -16.93
CA LEU A 219 13.81 -6.67 -15.64
C LEU A 219 12.93 -6.16 -14.48
N SER A 220 11.61 -6.39 -14.54
CA SER A 220 10.73 -6.23 -13.38
C SER A 220 10.52 -7.56 -12.66
N LYS A 221 10.35 -7.51 -11.34
CA LYS A 221 10.15 -8.70 -10.51
C LYS A 221 8.86 -9.46 -10.87
N LEU A 222 7.76 -8.74 -11.08
CA LEU A 222 6.49 -9.33 -11.51
C LEU A 222 6.34 -9.24 -13.03
N ASN A 223 5.80 -10.29 -13.65
CA ASN A 223 5.52 -10.35 -15.09
C ASN A 223 4.28 -9.55 -15.53
N HIS A 224 3.73 -8.72 -14.64
CA HIS A 224 2.59 -7.84 -14.93
C HIS A 224 2.88 -6.43 -14.43
N THR A 225 2.24 -5.44 -15.05
CA THR A 225 2.39 -4.04 -14.69
C THR A 225 1.50 -3.68 -13.50
N ARG A 226 1.94 -2.71 -12.69
CA ARG A 226 1.15 -2.13 -11.61
C ARG A 226 0.99 -0.62 -11.86
N PRO A 227 0.09 -0.22 -12.77
CA PRO A 227 -0.03 1.18 -13.13
C PRO A 227 -0.55 2.05 -11.98
N LEU A 228 -0.29 3.36 -12.04
CA LEU A 228 -0.81 4.37 -11.11
C LEU A 228 -2.31 4.62 -11.27
N LYS A 229 -2.88 4.21 -12.41
CA LYS A 229 -4.33 4.30 -12.64
C LYS A 229 -5.05 3.31 -11.74
N ASN A 230 -6.22 3.71 -11.24
CA ASN A 230 -7.06 2.90 -10.36
C ASN A 230 -6.33 2.44 -9.09
N THR A 231 -5.50 3.28 -8.48
CA THR A 231 -4.77 2.95 -7.24
C THR A 231 -5.46 3.40 -5.96
N CYS A 232 -6.63 4.05 -6.09
CA CYS A 232 -7.44 4.42 -4.93
C CYS A 232 -7.99 3.16 -4.28
N GLY A 233 -7.68 3.01 -2.99
CA GLY A 233 -7.89 1.76 -2.29
C GLY A 233 -6.85 1.50 -1.21
N VAL A 234 -6.92 0.30 -0.64
CA VAL A 234 -6.06 -0.13 0.47
C VAL A 234 -5.58 -1.57 0.25
N HIS A 235 -4.50 -1.93 0.92
CA HIS A 235 -3.88 -3.24 0.92
C HIS A 235 -4.38 -4.05 2.12
N LEU A 236 -4.70 -5.31 1.87
CA LEU A 236 -5.14 -6.26 2.88
C LEU A 236 -4.35 -7.56 2.73
N ASN A 237 -4.20 -8.27 3.84
CA ASN A 237 -3.75 -9.65 3.84
C ASN A 237 -4.98 -10.55 4.03
N LEU A 238 -5.49 -11.12 2.95
CA LEU A 238 -6.54 -12.13 3.03
C LEU A 238 -5.88 -13.49 3.28
N VAL A 239 -6.26 -14.15 4.36
CA VAL A 239 -5.68 -15.41 4.78
C VAL A 239 -6.70 -16.53 4.64
N GLU A 240 -6.41 -17.46 3.74
CA GLU A 240 -7.19 -18.68 3.60
C GLU A 240 -6.85 -19.61 4.76
N GLN A 241 -7.85 -19.98 5.54
CA GLN A 241 -7.75 -21.06 6.51
C GLN A 241 -8.19 -22.36 5.83
N VAL A 242 -7.27 -23.32 5.73
CA VAL A 242 -7.56 -24.62 5.10
C VAL A 242 -8.28 -25.51 6.10
N ASP A 243 -9.44 -26.05 5.70
CA ASP A 243 -10.25 -26.92 6.56
C ASP A 243 -9.45 -28.15 7.01
N GLY A 244 -9.47 -28.41 8.32
CA GLY A 244 -8.76 -29.54 8.91
C GLY A 244 -7.23 -29.43 8.92
N SER A 245 -6.66 -28.28 8.54
CA SER A 245 -5.21 -28.03 8.54
C SER A 245 -4.88 -26.75 9.33
N PRO A 246 -3.74 -26.72 10.07
CA PRO A 246 -3.25 -25.47 10.67
C PRO A 246 -2.61 -24.54 9.63
N GLU A 247 -2.45 -24.98 8.38
CA GLU A 247 -1.85 -24.19 7.30
C GLU A 247 -2.70 -22.96 6.94
N ARG A 248 -2.01 -21.84 6.73
CA ARG A 248 -2.60 -20.55 6.35
C ARG A 248 -1.94 -20.02 5.10
N ILE A 249 -2.73 -19.72 4.08
CA ILE A 249 -2.23 -19.20 2.81
C ILE A 249 -2.48 -17.69 2.77
N ASN A 250 -1.42 -16.91 2.57
CA ASN A 250 -1.48 -15.45 2.58
C ASN A 250 -1.71 -14.92 1.15
N HIS A 251 -2.70 -14.04 1.00
CA HIS A 251 -2.98 -13.31 -0.22
C HIS A 251 -2.92 -11.81 0.05
N PHE A 252 -1.79 -11.18 -0.31
CA PHE A 252 -1.69 -9.73 -0.30
C PHE A 252 -2.46 -9.15 -1.50
N VAL A 253 -3.58 -8.49 -1.21
CA VAL A 253 -4.49 -7.94 -2.23
C VAL A 253 -4.65 -6.45 -2.07
N HIS A 254 -4.89 -5.75 -3.17
CA HIS A 254 -5.37 -4.38 -3.12
C HIS A 254 -6.87 -4.40 -3.37
N ILE A 255 -7.64 -3.72 -2.53
CA ILE A 255 -9.07 -3.52 -2.76
C ILE A 255 -9.30 -2.10 -3.28
N TYR A 256 -10.03 -1.99 -4.39
CA TYR A 256 -10.29 -0.71 -5.02
C TYR A 256 -11.44 0.02 -4.34
N VAL A 257 -11.24 1.32 -4.19
CA VAL A 257 -12.23 2.26 -3.67
C VAL A 257 -12.52 3.27 -4.75
N ASP A 258 -13.81 3.54 -4.99
CA ASP A 258 -14.19 4.65 -5.83
C ASP A 258 -13.69 5.95 -5.17
N PRO A 259 -12.83 6.75 -5.82
CA PRO A 259 -12.31 7.99 -5.25
C PRO A 259 -13.40 9.03 -4.93
N TYR A 260 -14.63 8.84 -5.41
CA TYR A 260 -15.78 9.68 -5.07
C TYR A 260 -16.63 9.11 -3.92
N LYS A 261 -16.37 7.87 -3.48
CA LYS A 261 -17.02 7.29 -2.29
C LYS A 261 -16.31 7.83 -1.05
N ILE A 262 -16.95 8.81 -0.41
CA ILE A 262 -16.39 9.51 0.75
C ILE A 262 -16.63 8.72 2.05
N ASN A 263 -17.76 8.02 2.15
CA ASN A 263 -18.16 7.30 3.37
C ASN A 263 -18.46 5.83 3.07
N GLY A 264 -17.90 4.94 3.90
CA GLY A 264 -18.36 3.57 4.06
C GLY A 264 -19.31 3.45 5.24
N THR A 265 -20.17 2.45 5.22
CA THR A 265 -21.09 2.13 6.31
C THR A 265 -20.40 1.27 7.36
N TYR A 266 -19.64 0.26 6.94
CA TYR A 266 -19.06 -0.74 7.82
C TYR A 266 -17.54 -0.76 7.72
N PRO A 267 -16.83 -0.52 8.84
CA PRO A 267 -15.38 -0.66 8.89
C PRO A 267 -14.96 -2.13 8.99
N ILE A 268 -13.70 -2.41 8.66
CA ILE A 268 -13.06 -3.67 9.07
C ILE A 268 -12.90 -3.62 10.60
N PRO A 269 -13.32 -4.65 11.35
CA PRO A 269 -13.14 -4.71 12.80
C PRO A 269 -11.69 -4.55 13.24
N GLU A 270 -11.48 -4.11 14.48
CA GLU A 270 -10.16 -4.23 15.12
C GLU A 270 -9.84 -5.71 15.41
N ASP A 271 -8.55 -6.03 15.52
CA ASP A 271 -8.02 -7.32 15.97
C ASP A 271 -7.92 -7.40 17.50
N TYR A 272 -8.78 -6.67 18.20
CA TYR A 272 -8.91 -6.69 19.65
C TYR A 272 -10.31 -6.24 20.06
N TRP A 273 -10.69 -6.60 21.28
CA TRP A 273 -11.93 -6.17 21.90
C TRP A 273 -11.65 -5.14 22.99
N ILE A 274 -12.50 -4.12 23.05
CA ILE A 274 -12.42 -3.07 24.07
C ILE A 274 -13.67 -3.16 24.94
N GLU A 275 -13.47 -3.40 26.24
CA GLU A 275 -14.57 -3.41 27.18
C GLU A 275 -15.23 -2.03 27.24
N PRO A 276 -16.58 -1.94 27.23
CA PRO A 276 -17.30 -0.65 27.21
C PRO A 276 -16.90 0.30 28.35
N ASP A 277 -16.49 -0.22 29.50
CA ASP A 277 -16.06 0.60 30.63
C ASP A 277 -14.69 1.24 30.41
N ALA A 278 -13.79 0.59 29.64
CA ALA A 278 -12.49 1.18 29.26
C ALA A 278 -12.67 2.37 28.30
N MET A 279 -13.77 2.41 27.54
CA MET A 279 -14.12 3.51 26.65
C MET A 279 -14.65 4.75 27.37
N LYS A 280 -15.32 4.60 28.53
CA LYS A 280 -15.97 5.72 29.23
C LYS A 280 -14.99 6.79 29.74
N GLY A 281 -13.70 6.46 29.86
CA GLY A 281 -12.64 7.39 30.25
C GLY A 281 -11.62 7.72 29.15
N PHE A 282 -11.76 7.15 27.94
CA PHE A 282 -10.76 7.13 26.86
C PHE A 282 -9.32 7.10 27.40
N SER A 283 -8.91 5.96 27.95
CA SER A 283 -7.52 5.79 28.39
C SER A 283 -6.62 5.64 27.16
N PRO A 284 -5.59 6.50 26.96
CA PRO A 284 -4.61 6.33 25.89
C PRO A 284 -3.89 4.97 25.93
N VAL A 285 -3.90 4.32 27.11
CA VAL A 285 -3.31 2.98 27.33
C VAL A 285 -3.90 1.94 26.38
N VAL A 286 -5.18 2.02 26.04
CA VAL A 286 -5.82 1.06 25.12
C VAL A 286 -5.17 1.12 23.73
N VAL A 287 -4.83 2.32 23.24
CA VAL A 287 -4.15 2.48 21.96
C VAL A 287 -2.70 2.01 22.04
N TYR A 288 -2.05 2.17 23.19
CA TYR A 288 -0.66 1.79 23.40
C TYR A 288 -0.46 0.27 23.51
N GLU A 289 -1.41 -0.43 24.12
CA GLU A 289 -1.41 -1.89 24.25
C GLU A 289 -1.84 -2.59 22.96
N HIS A 290 -2.60 -1.89 22.10
CA HIS A 290 -3.11 -2.42 20.83
C HIS A 290 -2.61 -1.60 19.63
N LYS A 291 -1.29 -1.62 19.41
CA LYS A 291 -0.68 -1.01 18.21
C LYS A 291 -1.22 -1.69 16.96
N ARG A 292 -1.73 -0.89 16.00
CA ARG A 292 -2.32 -1.41 14.77
C ARG A 292 -1.25 -1.93 13.80
N PRO A 293 -1.48 -3.10 13.17
CA PRO A 293 -0.70 -3.52 12.02
C PRO A 293 -1.00 -2.63 10.81
N SER A 294 0.00 -2.43 9.97
CA SER A 294 -0.10 -1.54 8.81
C SER A 294 -0.93 -2.12 7.68
N ILE A 295 -0.98 -3.45 7.59
CA ILE A 295 -1.81 -4.21 6.65
C ILE A 295 -2.75 -5.10 7.48
N PRO A 296 -4.05 -4.76 7.58
CA PRO A 296 -5.02 -5.59 8.28
C PRO A 296 -5.07 -7.01 7.71
N THR A 297 -5.19 -8.00 8.60
CA THR A 297 -5.35 -9.41 8.22
C THR A 297 -6.81 -9.83 8.39
N ILE A 298 -7.37 -10.41 7.34
CA ILE A 298 -8.75 -10.92 7.31
C ILE A 298 -8.68 -12.41 6.98
N ILE A 299 -9.30 -13.25 7.79
CA ILE A 299 -9.32 -14.69 7.61
C ILE A 299 -10.61 -15.09 6.90
N PHE A 300 -10.51 -16.04 5.97
CA PHE A 300 -11.67 -16.60 5.27
C PHE A 300 -11.55 -18.11 5.10
N TRP A 301 -12.71 -18.75 4.91
CA TRP A 301 -12.83 -20.17 4.60
C TRP A 301 -13.53 -20.35 3.27
N LYS A 302 -13.01 -21.26 2.46
CA LYS A 302 -13.71 -21.73 1.27
C LYS A 302 -14.75 -22.75 1.74
N THR A 303 -16.01 -22.34 1.79
CA THR A 303 -17.11 -23.22 2.14
C THR A 303 -18.14 -23.25 1.01
N ASP A 304 -18.56 -24.46 0.66
CA ASP A 304 -19.66 -24.72 -0.27
C ASP A 304 -21.03 -24.71 0.44
N GLN A 305 -21.03 -24.65 1.78
CA GLN A 305 -22.25 -24.81 2.59
C GLN A 305 -23.11 -23.54 2.65
N LEU A 306 -22.59 -22.40 2.20
CA LEU A 306 -23.30 -21.13 2.21
C LEU A 306 -23.93 -20.94 0.83
N SER A 307 -25.13 -21.48 0.66
CA SER A 307 -25.91 -21.34 -0.57
C SER A 307 -26.31 -19.88 -0.80
N GLU A 308 -26.67 -19.56 -2.05
CA GLU A 308 -27.10 -18.22 -2.49
C GLU A 308 -28.15 -17.61 -1.53
N ASP A 309 -29.10 -18.47 -1.09
CA ASP A 309 -30.23 -18.17 -0.21
C ASP A 309 -29.87 -17.97 1.28
N THR A 310 -28.69 -18.40 1.73
CA THR A 310 -28.32 -18.40 3.17
C THR A 310 -28.10 -16.98 3.71
N TYR A 311 -27.88 -16.00 2.83
CA TYR A 311 -27.69 -14.59 3.18
C TYR A 311 -28.39 -13.66 2.18
N ASP A 312 -29.66 -13.92 1.90
CA ASP A 312 -30.51 -12.95 1.23
C ASP A 312 -30.80 -11.79 2.18
N LEU A 313 -29.81 -10.91 2.30
CA LEU A 313 -29.95 -9.65 3.00
C LEU A 313 -31.08 -8.85 2.32
N PRO A 314 -31.96 -8.20 3.11
CA PRO A 314 -33.04 -7.39 2.55
C PRO A 314 -32.52 -6.40 1.49
N PRO A 315 -33.31 -6.09 0.43
CA PRO A 315 -32.87 -5.20 -0.66
C PRO A 315 -32.39 -3.81 -0.20
N HIS A 316 -32.82 -3.35 0.97
CA HIS A 316 -32.47 -2.05 1.56
C HIS A 316 -31.37 -2.14 2.63
N PHE A 317 -30.82 -3.32 2.87
CA PHE A 317 -29.73 -3.49 3.80
C PHE A 317 -28.46 -2.88 3.19
N SER A 318 -27.86 -1.92 3.89
CA SER A 318 -26.62 -1.30 3.40
C SER A 318 -25.53 -2.37 3.30
N ARG A 319 -24.67 -2.25 2.28
CA ARG A 319 -23.51 -3.10 2.07
C ARG A 319 -22.43 -2.29 1.37
N ASP A 320 -21.20 -2.45 1.82
CA ASP A 320 -20.06 -1.83 1.15
C ASP A 320 -19.35 -2.88 0.30
N ILE A 321 -19.28 -2.63 -1.00
CA ILE A 321 -18.71 -3.58 -1.98
C ILE A 321 -17.40 -2.99 -2.51
N TYR A 322 -16.32 -3.74 -2.36
CA TYR A 322 -14.99 -3.36 -2.84
C TYR A 322 -14.43 -4.41 -3.77
N LYS A 323 -14.01 -3.98 -4.95
CA LYS A 323 -13.41 -4.88 -5.95
C LYS A 323 -11.99 -5.27 -5.54
N LEU A 324 -11.65 -6.56 -5.66
CA LEU A 324 -10.29 -7.04 -5.50
C LEU A 324 -9.43 -6.74 -6.74
N SER A 325 -8.15 -6.45 -6.51
CA SER A 325 -7.12 -6.46 -7.54
C SER A 325 -6.98 -7.83 -8.19
N ASP A 326 -6.54 -7.86 -9.44
CA ASP A 326 -6.22 -9.11 -10.12
C ASP A 326 -5.07 -9.85 -9.41
N CYS A 327 -5.38 -11.02 -8.86
CA CYS A 327 -4.48 -11.93 -8.18
C CYS A 327 -5.01 -13.37 -8.30
N ASP A 328 -4.24 -14.36 -7.83
CA ASP A 328 -4.65 -15.76 -7.94
C ASP A 328 -5.97 -16.03 -7.19
N LEU A 329 -6.16 -15.42 -6.01
CA LEU A 329 -7.40 -15.52 -5.25
C LEU A 329 -8.60 -14.93 -6.00
N SER A 330 -8.46 -13.74 -6.59
CA SER A 330 -9.56 -13.13 -7.35
C SER A 330 -9.91 -13.95 -8.58
N ARG A 331 -8.91 -14.52 -9.27
CA ARG A 331 -9.11 -15.38 -10.45
C ARG A 331 -9.74 -16.72 -10.08
N GLU A 332 -9.40 -17.26 -8.91
CA GLU A 332 -10.04 -18.45 -8.37
C GLU A 332 -11.51 -18.18 -8.05
N LEU A 333 -11.79 -17.09 -7.32
CA LEU A 333 -13.15 -16.69 -6.96
C LEU A 333 -14.05 -16.49 -8.19
N LEU A 334 -13.50 -15.92 -9.27
CA LEU A 334 -14.22 -15.71 -10.55
C LEU A 334 -14.54 -17.02 -11.29
N LYS A 335 -13.87 -18.13 -11.01
CA LYS A 335 -14.15 -19.45 -11.60
C LYS A 335 -15.19 -20.24 -10.81
N GLN A 336 -15.55 -19.78 -9.62
CA GLN A 336 -16.52 -20.43 -8.76
C GLN A 336 -17.94 -20.26 -9.31
N LYS A 337 -18.86 -21.11 -8.83
CA LYS A 337 -20.30 -20.97 -9.13
C LYS A 337 -20.80 -19.60 -8.67
N MET A 338 -21.72 -19.02 -9.45
CA MET A 338 -22.39 -17.79 -9.07
C MET A 338 -23.12 -17.96 -7.73
N GLY A 339 -23.09 -16.93 -6.89
CA GLY A 339 -23.72 -16.96 -5.58
C GLY A 339 -22.83 -17.48 -4.43
N ILE A 340 -21.63 -18.00 -4.71
CA ILE A 340 -20.70 -18.42 -3.66
C ILE A 340 -20.28 -17.24 -2.78
N LYS A 341 -20.37 -17.43 -1.46
CA LYS A 341 -20.00 -16.45 -0.42
C LYS A 341 -19.03 -17.11 0.55
N TRP A 342 -17.77 -16.65 0.56
CA TRP A 342 -16.77 -17.10 1.52
C TRP A 342 -16.71 -16.12 2.69
N PRO A 343 -17.15 -16.49 3.90
CA PRO A 343 -17.30 -15.58 5.03
C PRO A 343 -15.93 -15.11 5.51
N VAL A 344 -15.88 -13.84 5.95
CA VAL A 344 -14.65 -13.20 6.43
C VAL A 344 -14.71 -12.82 7.90
N TYR A 345 -13.57 -12.93 8.57
CA TYR A 345 -13.41 -12.78 10.03
C TYR A 345 -12.11 -12.02 10.35
N VAL A 346 -12.07 -11.39 11.53
CA VAL A 346 -10.85 -10.79 12.11
C VAL A 346 -10.61 -11.47 13.44
N GLU A 347 -9.46 -12.11 13.59
CA GLU A 347 -9.05 -12.74 14.85
C GLU A 347 -9.08 -11.75 16.02
N HIS A 348 -9.50 -12.25 17.19
CA HIS A 348 -9.59 -11.50 18.44
C HIS A 348 -10.52 -10.28 18.44
N SER A 349 -11.34 -10.10 17.39
CA SER A 349 -12.30 -8.99 17.27
C SER A 349 -13.53 -9.10 18.18
N GLY A 350 -13.71 -10.25 18.85
CA GLY A 350 -14.87 -10.53 19.71
C GLY A 350 -14.55 -10.41 21.20
N ARG A 351 -15.60 -10.30 22.03
CA ARG A 351 -15.49 -10.20 23.50
C ARG A 351 -14.68 -11.32 24.15
N GLN A 352 -14.76 -12.52 23.58
CA GLN A 352 -13.87 -13.61 23.94
C GLN A 352 -12.56 -13.41 23.16
N SER A 353 -11.57 -12.83 23.82
CA SER A 353 -10.27 -12.47 23.21
C SER A 353 -9.49 -13.68 22.65
N GLN A 354 -9.90 -14.90 22.97
CA GLN A 354 -9.39 -16.13 22.37
C GLN A 354 -10.41 -16.65 21.36
N GLY A 355 -10.27 -16.26 20.10
CA GLY A 355 -11.15 -16.74 19.04
C GLY A 355 -11.02 -15.97 17.72
N LEU A 356 -11.72 -16.46 16.71
CA LEU A 356 -11.77 -15.88 15.36
C LEU A 356 -12.63 -14.61 15.26
N GLY A 357 -13.36 -14.27 16.32
CA GLY A 357 -14.40 -13.25 16.27
C GLY A 357 -15.66 -13.75 15.55
N GLN A 358 -16.46 -12.80 15.08
CA GLN A 358 -17.70 -13.04 14.33
C GLN A 358 -17.56 -12.57 12.88
N PRO A 359 -18.36 -13.12 11.95
CA PRO A 359 -18.28 -12.75 10.55
C PRO A 359 -18.79 -11.33 10.33
N PHE A 360 -18.12 -10.58 9.46
CA PHE A 360 -18.45 -9.17 9.18
C PHE A 360 -18.57 -8.88 7.68
N GLY A 361 -18.63 -9.93 6.87
CA GLY A 361 -18.71 -9.84 5.42
C GLY A 361 -18.42 -11.17 4.75
N TYR A 362 -18.19 -11.12 3.44
CA TYR A 362 -17.76 -12.27 2.65
C TYR A 362 -17.04 -11.85 1.35
N LEU A 363 -16.26 -12.77 0.80
CA LEU A 363 -15.73 -12.71 -0.57
C LEU A 363 -16.74 -13.37 -1.52
N THR A 364 -17.02 -12.73 -2.65
CA THR A 364 -17.91 -13.28 -3.69
C THR A 364 -17.57 -12.73 -5.08
N ALA A 365 -18.09 -13.37 -6.13
CA ALA A 365 -18.07 -12.84 -7.49
C ALA A 365 -19.40 -12.15 -7.81
N ILE A 366 -19.36 -10.87 -8.18
CA ILE A 366 -20.54 -10.05 -8.47
C ILE A 366 -20.58 -9.73 -9.96
N LYS A 367 -21.77 -9.81 -10.55
CA LYS A 367 -22.02 -9.37 -11.93
C LYS A 367 -22.02 -7.84 -12.00
N LYS A 368 -21.09 -7.27 -12.76
CA LYS A 368 -21.02 -5.82 -13.00
C LYS A 368 -21.89 -5.39 -14.18
N ASP A 369 -21.83 -6.15 -15.25
CA ASP A 369 -22.64 -5.98 -16.46
C ASP A 369 -22.94 -7.35 -17.09
N GLU A 370 -23.57 -7.38 -18.26
CA GLU A 370 -23.96 -8.63 -18.93
C GLU A 370 -22.79 -9.60 -19.17
N TYR A 371 -21.56 -9.10 -19.28
CA TYR A 371 -20.40 -9.87 -19.74
C TYR A 371 -19.25 -9.93 -18.74
N THR A 372 -19.28 -9.13 -17.66
CA THR A 372 -18.18 -9.02 -16.71
C THR A 372 -18.58 -9.33 -15.27
N MET A 373 -17.78 -10.19 -14.66
CA MET A 373 -17.82 -10.52 -13.24
C MET A 373 -16.62 -9.86 -12.53
N GLU A 374 -16.83 -9.42 -11.30
CA GLU A 374 -15.78 -8.87 -10.46
C GLU A 374 -15.71 -9.64 -9.13
N ALA A 375 -14.50 -10.01 -8.73
CA ALA A 375 -14.23 -10.53 -7.40
C ALA A 375 -14.32 -9.37 -6.40
N CYS A 376 -15.13 -9.53 -5.36
CA CYS A 376 -15.43 -8.46 -4.40
C CYS A 376 -15.33 -8.95 -2.96
N LEU A 377 -14.87 -8.04 -2.10
CA LEU A 377 -15.09 -8.10 -0.65
C LEU A 377 -16.35 -7.27 -0.35
N VAL A 378 -17.34 -7.92 0.27
CA VAL A 378 -18.56 -7.28 0.72
C VAL A 378 -18.51 -7.15 2.23
N LEU A 379 -18.58 -5.93 2.74
CA LEU A 379 -18.65 -5.65 4.17
C LEU A 379 -20.08 -5.42 4.62
N LEU A 380 -20.37 -5.95 5.81
CA LEU A 380 -21.66 -5.99 6.48
C LEU A 380 -21.48 -5.64 7.96
N PRO A 381 -22.57 -5.47 8.74
CA PRO A 381 -22.44 -5.39 10.18
C PRO A 381 -21.69 -6.58 10.75
N TYR A 382 -20.99 -6.34 11.84
CA TYR A 382 -20.38 -7.41 12.62
C TYR A 382 -21.47 -8.36 13.11
N ASN A 383 -21.25 -9.67 12.94
CA ASN A 383 -22.19 -10.73 13.27
C ASN A 383 -23.51 -10.68 12.47
N TYR A 384 -23.47 -10.32 11.18
CA TYR A 384 -24.66 -10.19 10.32
C TYR A 384 -25.49 -11.48 10.09
N ILE A 385 -25.01 -12.62 10.60
CA ILE A 385 -25.70 -13.92 10.48
C ILE A 385 -26.83 -14.04 11.51
N GLU A 386 -26.67 -13.38 12.67
CA GLU A 386 -27.69 -13.23 13.70
C GLU A 386 -28.53 -11.96 13.47
#